data_AF-U3TZU1-F1
#
_entry.id   AF-U3TZU1-F1
#
_cell.length_a   1.000
_cell.length_b   1.000
_cell.length_c   1.000
_cell.angle_alpha   90.00
_cell.angle_beta   90.00
_cell.angle_gamma   90.00
#
_symmetry.space_group_name_H-M   'P 1'
#
loop_
_entity.id
_entity.type
_entity.pdbx_description
1 polymer ?
#
loop_
_entity_poly.entity_id
_entity_poly.type
_entity_poly.pdbx_seq_one_letter_code
_entity_poly.pdbx_strand_id
1 'polypeptide(L)'
;MMHIHRYYDVDILNGPGTRCMLFVAGFEHQCRGCYNQSTRRPDSGVPFTLAMEEQLIADLQDRRIPHQGLSLSGGDPLHPHNVPHIRRLVKRVRRDCPDKISGCGPATPWRS
;
A
#
# COMPACT_ATOMS: atom_id res chain seq x y z
N MET A 1 -14.56 5.22 -2.30
CA MET A 1 -14.01 3.85 -2.44
C MET A 1 -12.61 4.02 -2.99
N MET A 2 -11.58 3.45 -2.36
CA MET A 2 -10.21 3.54 -2.85
C MET A 2 -10.02 2.73 -4.13
N HIS A 3 -9.31 3.28 -5.11
CA HIS A 3 -8.90 2.56 -6.33
C HIS A 3 -7.40 2.31 -6.35
N ILE A 4 -6.99 1.26 -7.06
CA ILE A 4 -5.59 0.90 -7.25
C ILE A 4 -5.29 0.63 -8.73
N HIS A 5 -4.02 0.79 -9.10
CA HIS A 5 -3.54 0.47 -10.45
C HIS A 5 -2.85 -0.89 -10.51
N ARG A 6 -2.11 -1.22 -9.45
CA ARG A 6 -1.32 -2.44 -9.35
C ARG A 6 -1.22 -2.90 -7.91
N TYR A 7 -1.14 -4.21 -7.76
CA TYR A 7 -0.74 -4.91 -6.56
C TYR A 7 0.36 -5.89 -6.94
N TYR A 8 1.46 -5.88 -6.21
CA TYR A 8 2.47 -6.93 -6.26
C TYR A 8 2.53 -7.59 -4.88
N ASP A 9 2.37 -8.90 -4.86
CA ASP A 9 2.56 -9.75 -3.69
C ASP A 9 4.03 -9.72 -3.25
N VAL A 10 4.96 -9.79 -4.20
CA VAL A 10 6.42 -9.80 -3.98
C VAL A 10 7.07 -8.59 -4.66
N ASP A 11 7.53 -7.63 -3.86
CA ASP A 11 8.34 -6.50 -4.31
C ASP A 11 9.63 -6.37 -3.48
N ILE A 12 10.76 -6.24 -4.17
CA ILE A 12 12.10 -6.08 -3.58
C ILE A 12 12.74 -4.74 -3.95
N LEU A 13 12.02 -3.91 -4.74
CA LEU A 13 12.55 -2.66 -5.30
C LEU A 13 12.16 -1.44 -4.47
N ASN A 14 11.00 -1.49 -3.77
CA ASN A 14 10.39 -0.35 -3.09
C ASN A 14 10.48 -0.46 -1.56
N GLY A 15 11.54 -1.09 -1.05
CA GLY A 15 11.87 -1.13 0.37
C GLY A 15 12.81 -2.29 0.73
N PRO A 16 13.28 -2.34 1.98
CA PRO A 16 14.09 -3.45 2.46
C PRO A 16 13.28 -4.74 2.54
N GLY A 17 13.92 -5.85 2.16
CA GLY A 17 13.33 -7.18 2.11
C GLY A 17 12.19 -7.31 1.11
N THR A 18 11.50 -8.45 1.16
CA THR A 18 10.31 -8.69 0.34
C THR A 18 9.12 -7.97 0.95
N ARG A 19 8.35 -7.25 0.15
CA ARG A 19 7.18 -6.47 0.59
C ARG A 19 6.00 -6.70 -0.31
N CYS A 20 4.80 -6.60 0.24
CA CYS A 20 3.61 -6.44 -0.59
C CYS A 20 3.51 -4.97 -0.99
N MET A 21 3.26 -4.69 -2.26
CA MET A 21 3.29 -3.34 -2.81
C MET A 21 1.94 -2.98 -3.42
N LEU A 22 1.30 -1.93 -2.89
CA LEU A 22 0.00 -1.45 -3.36
C LEU A 22 0.14 -0.07 -4.00
N PHE A 23 -0.21 0.04 -5.28
CA PHE A 23 -0.17 1.29 -6.04
C PHE A 23 -1.56 1.93 -6.08
N VAL A 24 -1.77 2.96 -5.24
CA VAL A 24 -3.06 3.66 -5.11
C VAL A 24 -3.27 4.67 -6.23
N ALA A 25 -4.53 4.96 -6.54
CA ALA A 25 -4.94 6.06 -7.39
C ALA A 25 -5.19 7.35 -6.57
N GLY A 26 -5.21 8.50 -7.24
CA GLY A 26 -5.46 9.81 -6.65
C GLY A 26 -4.17 10.54 -6.31
N PHE A 27 -3.84 11.59 -7.07
CA PHE A 27 -2.69 12.46 -6.84
C PHE A 27 -2.98 13.84 -7.41
N GLU A 28 -2.81 14.91 -6.62
CA GLU A 28 -3.19 16.26 -7.04
C GLU A 28 -2.06 17.02 -7.75
N HIS A 29 -0.80 16.60 -7.59
CA HIS A 29 0.30 17.36 -8.18
C HIS A 29 0.49 17.07 -9.67
N GLN A 30 0.78 18.12 -10.43
CA GLN A 30 1.08 18.06 -11.86
C GLN A 30 2.58 18.21 -12.08
N CYS A 31 3.37 17.31 -11.48
CA CYS A 31 4.82 17.34 -11.61
C CYS A 31 5.22 17.09 -13.08
N ARG A 32 6.06 17.97 -13.63
CA ARG A 32 6.63 17.80 -14.97
C ARG A 32 7.48 16.52 -14.98
N GLY A 33 7.21 15.61 -15.92
CA GLY A 33 7.91 14.32 -16.01
C GLY A 33 7.40 13.24 -15.05
N CYS A 34 6.21 13.42 -14.45
CA CYS A 34 5.62 12.37 -13.63
C CYS A 34 5.41 11.09 -14.44
N TYR A 35 5.94 9.96 -13.96
CA TYR A 35 5.75 8.64 -14.56
C TYR A 35 4.30 8.14 -14.38
N ASN A 36 3.67 8.50 -13.26
CA ASN A 36 2.34 8.04 -12.84
C ASN A 36 1.21 9.00 -13.26
N GLN A 37 1.32 9.67 -14.42
CA GLN A 37 0.29 10.63 -14.85
C GLN A 37 -1.12 10.03 -14.97
N SER A 38 -1.21 8.74 -15.25
CA SER A 38 -2.45 7.96 -15.34
C SER A 38 -3.12 7.71 -13.99
N THR A 39 -2.41 7.86 -12.86
CA THR A 39 -2.94 7.61 -11.51
C THR A 39 -3.54 8.85 -10.86
N ARG A 40 -3.54 10.01 -11.54
CA ARG A 40 -4.02 11.29 -10.96
C ARG A 40 -5.47 11.25 -10.51
N ARG A 41 -6.37 10.66 -11.30
CA ARG A 41 -7.79 10.63 -10.95
C ARG A 41 -8.02 9.63 -9.81
N PRO A 42 -8.72 10.00 -8.72
CA PRO A 42 -8.99 9.09 -7.59
C PRO A 42 -9.82 7.84 -7.96
N ASP A 43 -10.53 7.89 -9.10
CA ASP A 43 -11.35 6.80 -9.65
C ASP A 43 -10.65 6.02 -10.77
N SER A 44 -9.40 6.35 -11.10
CA SER A 44 -8.61 5.62 -12.12
C SER A 44 -8.18 4.24 -11.62
N GLY A 45 -7.96 3.31 -12.55
CA GLY A 45 -7.61 1.92 -12.21
C GLY A 45 -8.84 1.10 -11.85
N VAL A 46 -8.73 0.23 -10.85
CA VAL A 46 -9.80 -0.66 -10.40
C VAL A 46 -10.14 -0.43 -8.93
N PRO A 47 -11.40 -0.64 -8.51
CA PRO A 47 -11.78 -0.56 -7.10
C PRO A 47 -10.98 -1.55 -6.26
N PHE A 48 -10.45 -1.11 -5.12
CA PHE A 48 -9.85 -2.01 -4.14
C PHE A 48 -10.96 -2.73 -3.37
N THR A 49 -11.16 -4.00 -3.71
CA THR A 49 -12.26 -4.81 -3.16
C THR A 49 -11.86 -5.50 -1.86
N LEU A 50 -12.87 -5.98 -1.11
CA LEU A 50 -12.63 -6.81 0.07
C LEU A 50 -11.86 -8.09 -0.27
N ALA A 51 -12.11 -8.71 -1.43
CA ALA A 51 -11.38 -9.91 -1.86
C ALA A 51 -9.87 -9.63 -2.04
N MET A 52 -9.52 -8.47 -2.59
CA MET A 52 -8.12 -8.05 -2.72
C MET A 52 -7.50 -7.74 -1.35
N GLU A 53 -8.28 -7.20 -0.42
CA GLU A 53 -7.83 -7.00 0.97
C GLU A 53 -7.57 -8.33 1.69
N GLU A 54 -8.44 -9.35 1.51
CA GLU A 54 -8.20 -10.68 2.05
C GLU A 54 -6.95 -11.32 1.45
N GLN A 55 -6.76 -11.20 0.14
CA GLN A 55 -5.56 -11.69 -0.54
C GLN A 55 -4.30 -11.01 0.02
N LEU A 56 -4.31 -9.69 0.15
CA LEU A 56 -3.17 -8.93 0.71
C LEU A 56 -2.80 -9.40 2.11
N ILE A 57 -3.78 -9.67 2.97
CA ILE A 57 -3.54 -10.15 4.34
C ILE A 57 -2.98 -11.58 4.31
N ALA A 58 -3.51 -12.45 3.46
CA ALA A 58 -3.01 -13.81 3.29
C ALA A 58 -1.55 -13.80 2.81
N ASP A 59 -1.21 -12.96 1.83
CA ASP A 59 0.13 -12.82 1.30
C ASP A 59 1.10 -12.30 2.39
N LEU A 60 0.71 -11.29 3.17
CA LEU A 60 1.52 -10.81 4.31
C LEU A 60 1.77 -11.87 5.39
N GLN A 61 0.88 -12.83 5.54
CA GLN A 61 0.97 -13.93 6.51
C GLN A 61 1.66 -15.17 5.93
N ASP A 62 1.97 -15.20 4.63
CA ASP A 62 2.61 -16.35 4.00
C ASP A 62 4.02 -16.54 4.55
N ARG A 63 4.27 -17.71 5.14
CA ARG A 63 5.56 -18.07 5.71
C ARG A 63 6.54 -18.61 4.68
N ARG A 64 6.07 -18.97 3.48
CA ARG A 64 6.91 -19.42 2.36
C ARG A 64 7.70 -18.26 1.77
N ILE A 65 7.11 -17.06 1.78
CA ILE A 65 7.74 -15.82 1.32
C ILE A 65 7.72 -14.84 2.49
N PRO A 66 8.82 -14.69 3.25
CA PRO A 66 8.81 -13.81 4.40
C PRO A 66 8.72 -12.34 3.97
N HIS A 67 7.52 -11.77 4.07
CA HIS A 67 7.32 -10.34 3.87
C HIS A 67 7.77 -9.54 5.10
N GLN A 68 8.42 -8.39 4.88
CA GLN A 68 8.75 -7.41 5.92
C GLN A 68 7.58 -6.43 6.16
N GLY A 69 6.64 -6.33 5.22
CA GLY A 69 5.45 -5.50 5.39
C GLY A 69 4.79 -5.05 4.10
N LEU A 70 3.82 -4.16 4.28
CA LEU A 70 3.11 -3.47 3.21
C LEU A 70 3.83 -2.15 2.85
N SER A 71 3.94 -1.86 1.56
CA SER A 71 4.33 -0.56 1.01
C SER A 71 3.19 0.03 0.18
N LEU A 72 3.00 1.35 0.29
CA LEU A 72 1.97 2.12 -0.43
C LEU A 72 2.65 3.14 -1.33
N SER A 73 2.33 3.16 -2.63
CA SER A 73 2.86 4.14 -3.60
C SER A 73 1.86 4.37 -4.74
N GLY A 74 2.32 4.83 -5.90
CA GLY A 74 1.49 5.16 -7.06
C GLY A 74 1.13 6.63 -7.07
N GLY A 75 -0.09 6.95 -6.65
CA GLY A 75 -0.54 8.32 -6.37
C GLY A 75 -0.11 8.80 -4.98
N ASP A 76 -1.00 9.51 -4.29
CA ASP A 76 -0.80 9.98 -2.91
C ASP A 76 -1.65 9.13 -1.93
N PRO A 77 -1.03 8.27 -1.12
CA PRO A 77 -1.72 7.54 -0.04
C PRO A 77 -2.36 8.45 1.02
N LEU A 78 -1.85 9.68 1.18
CA LEU A 78 -2.35 10.70 2.12
C LEU A 78 -3.38 11.65 1.49
N HIS A 79 -3.76 11.42 0.22
CA HIS A 79 -4.83 12.16 -0.42
C HIS A 79 -6.13 12.04 0.39
N PRO A 80 -6.92 13.12 0.59
CA PRO A 80 -8.11 13.11 1.46
C PRO A 80 -9.11 11.99 1.14
N HIS A 81 -9.28 11.65 -0.14
CA HIS A 81 -10.10 10.52 -0.59
C HIS A 81 -9.59 9.14 -0.13
N ASN A 82 -8.27 8.96 -0.02
CA ASN A 82 -7.64 7.68 0.31
C ASN A 82 -7.49 7.47 1.82
N VAL A 83 -7.25 8.55 2.58
CA VAL A 83 -6.95 8.51 4.02
C VAL A 83 -7.91 7.63 4.83
N PRO A 84 -9.26 7.72 4.69
CA PRO A 84 -10.17 6.86 5.46
C PRO A 84 -9.96 5.37 5.17
N HIS A 85 -9.72 5.02 3.91
CA HIS A 85 -9.53 3.65 3.45
C HIS A 85 -8.16 3.10 3.84
N ILE A 86 -7.10 3.89 3.64
CA ILE A 86 -5.72 3.54 4.03
C ILE A 86 -5.62 3.39 5.55
N ARG A 87 -6.25 4.29 6.32
CA ARG A 87 -6.29 4.16 7.79
C ARG A 87 -6.98 2.89 8.24
N ARG A 88 -8.08 2.47 7.59
CA ARG A 88 -8.74 1.18 7.87
C ARG A 88 -7.81 0.01 7.55
N LEU A 89 -7.17 0.03 6.38
CA LEU A 89 -6.25 -1.03 5.93
C LEU A 89 -5.04 -1.16 6.87
N VAL A 90 -4.37 -0.07 7.19
CA VAL A 90 -3.20 -0.07 8.10
C VAL A 90 -3.57 -0.57 9.50
N LYS A 91 -4.75 -0.21 10.02
CA LYS A 91 -5.26 -0.75 11.29
C LYS A 91 -5.50 -2.26 11.22
N ARG A 92 -6.05 -2.75 10.10
CA ARG A 92 -6.25 -4.17 9.86
C ARG A 92 -4.92 -4.92 9.79
N VAL A 93 -3.96 -4.43 8.99
CA VAL A 93 -2.62 -5.02 8.90
C VAL A 93 -1.94 -5.04 10.27
N ARG A 94 -2.04 -3.98 11.08
CA ARG A 94 -1.52 -3.96 12.47
C ARG A 94 -2.09 -5.05 13.35
N ARG A 95 -3.38 -5.34 13.19
CA ARG A 95 -4.11 -6.33 13.99
C ARG A 95 -3.80 -7.75 13.55
N ASP A 96 -3.83 -8.00 12.24
CA ASP A 96 -3.75 -9.35 11.67
C ASP A 96 -2.30 -9.77 11.37
N CYS A 97 -1.39 -8.81 11.20
CA CYS A 97 0.02 -8.99 10.85
C CYS A 97 0.93 -8.11 11.73
N PRO A 98 0.98 -8.32 13.05
CA PRO A 98 1.61 -7.41 14.02
C PRO A 98 3.13 -7.22 13.79
N ASP A 99 3.81 -8.21 13.22
CA ASP A 99 5.23 -8.20 12.88
C ASP A 99 5.53 -7.50 11.53
N LYS A 100 4.50 -7.11 10.77
CA LYS A 100 4.61 -6.64 9.37
C LYS A 100 4.45 -5.13 9.19
N ILE A 101 4.46 -4.34 10.28
CA ILE A 101 4.30 -2.87 10.22
C ILE A 101 5.51 -2.07 10.70
N SER A 102 6.58 -2.74 11.12
CA SER A 102 7.87 -2.11 11.39
C SER A 102 8.62 -1.79 10.09
N GLY A 103 8.27 -0.68 9.44
CA GLY A 103 9.03 -0.11 8.34
C GLY A 103 9.95 1.00 8.84
N CYS A 104 11.15 0.65 9.29
CA CYS A 104 12.41 1.44 9.24
C CYS A 104 13.42 0.86 10.25
N GLY A 105 14.12 -0.22 9.89
CA GLY A 105 15.20 -0.77 10.72
C GLY A 105 14.82 -0.99 12.20
N PRO A 106 15.78 -1.20 13.10
CA PRO A 106 15.50 -1.16 14.52
C PRO A 106 15.16 0.29 14.92
N ALA A 107 13.93 0.50 15.41
CA ALA A 107 13.50 1.65 16.21
C ALA A 107 12.98 2.95 15.53
N THR A 108 12.17 2.89 14.47
CA THR A 108 11.28 4.03 14.17
C THR A 108 9.82 3.61 13.98
N PRO A 109 8.94 3.80 14.99
CA PRO A 109 7.51 3.60 14.81
C PRO A 109 6.94 4.70 13.91
N TRP A 110 6.04 4.33 13.00
CA TRP A 110 5.19 5.23 12.23
C TRP A 110 4.45 6.17 13.18
N ARG A 111 4.97 7.39 13.37
CA ARG A 111 4.27 8.46 14.08
C ARG A 111 3.26 9.09 13.12
N SER A 112 2.02 9.08 13.59
CA SER A 112 0.86 9.82 13.09
C SER A 112 1.10 11.32 13.02
#